data_AF-A0AAV0FZL7-F1
#
_entry.id   AF-A0AAV0FZL7-F1
#
_cell.length_a   1.000
_cell.length_b   1.000
_cell.length_c   1.000
_cell.angle_alpha   90.00
_cell.angle_beta   90.00
_cell.angle_gamma   90.00
#
_symmetry.space_group_name_H-M   'P 1'
#
loop_
_entity.id
_entity.type
_entity.pdbx_description
1 polymer ?
#
loop_
_entity_poly.entity_id
_entity_poly.type
_entity_poly.pdbx_seq_one_letter_code
_entity_poly.pdbx_strand_id
1 'polypeptide(L)'
;MIKDSHHSQMEKMGSDEEDLLPALPRVDRFGFLKQEHSHSNGLVRSRSAYEYQRDERRIRKWRKMIGVGGSDWKHYVRRKPHVVKRRIRKGIPDCLRGLVWQLISGSRDLLLMNPGVYEQLVIYETSASELDIIRDISRTFPSHVFFQQRHGPGQRSLYNVLKAYSVYDRDVGYVQGMGFVAGLLLLYMSEEDAFWLLVALLKGAVHSPMEGMYLVGLPLVQQYLFQFDCLVKDFMPKLGEHFSQEMINPSMYASQWFITVFSYSFPFHLALRIWDVFLYEGVNVVFKVGLALLKYCHDDLVKLPFEKLIHALRNFPEDAMNPDTLLSMAYTFKVSKRLEELKEEYEKQRVTVPDAHAKKKELPPRV
;
A
#
# COMPACT_ATOMS: atom_id res chain seq x y z
N MET A 1 -36.18 -84.34 2.16
CA MET A 1 -34.84 -84.81 2.56
C MET A 1 -33.99 -83.60 2.93
N ILE A 2 -33.49 -83.56 4.18
CA ILE A 2 -32.14 -83.10 4.62
C ILE A 2 -31.77 -81.63 4.25
N LYS A 3 -31.88 -80.65 5.16
CA LYS A 3 -30.89 -80.19 6.19
C LYS A 3 -29.50 -79.80 5.65
N ASP A 4 -29.14 -78.51 5.84
CA ASP A 4 -27.91 -77.98 6.47
C ASP A 4 -27.73 -76.49 6.07
N SER A 5 -27.92 -75.52 6.98
CA SER A 5 -26.95 -74.99 7.96
C SER A 5 -25.90 -74.05 7.34
N HIS A 6 -26.01 -72.74 7.59
CA HIS A 6 -25.02 -72.01 8.40
C HIS A 6 -25.45 -70.54 8.67
N HIS A 7 -25.46 -70.21 9.96
CA HIS A 7 -25.49 -68.86 10.54
C HIS A 7 -24.31 -67.99 10.06
N SER A 8 -24.54 -66.70 9.80
CA SER A 8 -23.56 -65.66 10.11
C SER A 8 -24.23 -64.30 10.36
N GLN A 9 -24.20 -63.93 11.65
CA GLN A 9 -24.07 -62.61 12.29
C GLN A 9 -24.52 -61.34 11.55
N MET A 10 -25.50 -60.68 12.19
CA MET A 10 -25.71 -59.23 12.12
C MET A 10 -24.47 -58.51 12.66
N GLU A 11 -23.82 -57.70 11.84
CA GLU A 11 -22.98 -56.60 12.29
C GLU A 11 -23.54 -55.27 11.78
N LYS A 12 -23.75 -54.37 12.75
CA LYS A 12 -24.07 -52.96 12.57
C LYS A 12 -22.97 -52.29 11.76
N MET A 13 -23.30 -51.71 10.61
CA MET A 13 -22.46 -50.67 10.02
C MET A 13 -23.09 -49.33 10.36
N GLY A 14 -22.40 -48.62 11.25
CA GLY A 14 -22.80 -47.33 11.80
C GLY A 14 -22.83 -46.23 10.74
N SER A 15 -23.66 -45.25 11.08
CA SER A 15 -23.74 -43.91 10.54
C SER A 15 -22.42 -43.14 10.68
N ASP A 16 -22.37 -42.00 9.99
CA ASP A 16 -21.46 -40.85 10.19
C ASP A 16 -20.31 -40.73 9.17
N GLU A 17 -20.65 -40.63 7.88
CA GLU A 17 -19.91 -39.70 7.00
C GLU A 17 -20.53 -38.30 7.17
N GLU A 18 -20.16 -37.62 8.25
CA GLU A 18 -20.24 -36.16 8.28
C GLU A 18 -19.34 -35.64 7.16
N ASP A 19 -19.93 -34.94 6.18
CA ASP A 19 -19.23 -34.08 5.23
C ASP A 19 -18.29 -33.16 6.02
N LEU A 20 -17.02 -33.56 6.14
CA LEU A 20 -15.96 -32.75 6.71
C LEU A 20 -15.71 -31.58 5.76
N LEU A 21 -16.48 -30.52 5.91
CA LEU A 21 -16.19 -29.22 5.30
C LEU A 21 -14.73 -28.88 5.64
N PRO A 22 -13.88 -28.57 4.65
CA PRO A 22 -12.49 -28.24 4.93
C PRO A 22 -12.46 -27.08 5.92
N ALA A 23 -11.73 -27.27 7.03
CA ALA A 23 -11.59 -26.28 8.07
C ALA A 23 -11.23 -24.93 7.44
N LEU A 24 -12.09 -23.92 7.64
CA LEU A 24 -11.87 -22.60 7.06
C LEU A 24 -10.46 -22.11 7.42
N PRO A 25 -9.67 -21.63 6.45
CA PRO A 25 -8.33 -21.13 6.73
C PRO A 25 -8.38 -20.08 7.82
N ARG A 26 -7.54 -20.22 8.85
CA ARG A 26 -7.46 -19.25 9.95
C ARG A 26 -6.87 -17.95 9.43
N VAL A 27 -7.74 -17.03 9.02
CA VAL A 27 -7.35 -15.68 8.59
C VAL A 27 -7.28 -14.70 9.77
N ASP A 28 -6.50 -13.65 9.60
CA ASP A 28 -6.58 -12.47 10.43
C ASP A 28 -7.80 -11.59 10.06
N ARG A 29 -7.98 -10.48 10.77
CA ARG A 29 -9.10 -9.55 10.56
C ARG A 29 -9.09 -8.82 9.21
N PHE A 30 -8.01 -8.94 8.44
CA PHE A 30 -7.83 -8.31 7.15
C PHE A 30 -7.84 -9.33 6.01
N GLY A 31 -8.01 -10.64 6.30
CA GLY A 31 -8.07 -11.69 5.29
C GLY A 31 -6.71 -12.33 4.96
N PHE A 32 -5.65 -12.07 5.74
CA PHE A 32 -4.36 -12.75 5.57
C PHE A 32 -4.33 -14.07 6.33
N LEU A 33 -3.82 -15.12 5.72
CA LEU A 33 -3.59 -16.42 6.36
C LEU A 33 -2.61 -16.29 7.52
N LYS A 34 -2.96 -16.84 8.69
CA LYS A 34 -2.04 -16.95 9.83
C LYS A 34 -1.05 -18.08 9.58
N GLN A 35 0.24 -17.82 9.75
CA GLN A 35 1.26 -18.88 9.73
C GLN A 35 1.12 -19.79 10.96
N GLU A 36 1.17 -21.10 10.77
CA GLU A 36 0.97 -22.11 11.84
C GLU A 36 2.13 -22.18 12.85
N HIS A 37 3.24 -21.47 12.64
CA HIS A 37 4.45 -21.53 13.47
C HIS A 37 4.47 -20.58 14.67
N SER A 38 3.34 -20.45 15.36
CA SER A 38 3.36 -19.92 16.72
C SER A 38 2.53 -20.82 17.61
N HIS A 39 3.21 -21.69 18.36
CA HIS A 39 2.71 -22.22 19.64
C HIS A 39 2.59 -21.07 20.64
N SER A 40 1.74 -20.10 20.32
CA SER A 40 1.04 -19.33 21.32
C SER A 40 -0.35 -19.92 21.35
N ASN A 41 -0.76 -20.46 22.49
CA ASN A 41 -2.18 -20.62 22.83
C ASN A 41 -2.83 -19.24 22.97
N GLY A 42 -2.70 -18.41 21.94
CA GLY A 42 -3.40 -17.15 21.79
C GLY A 42 -4.81 -17.49 21.40
N LEU A 43 -5.66 -17.73 22.41
CA LEU A 43 -7.09 -17.51 22.33
C LEU A 43 -7.33 -16.37 21.33
N VAL A 44 -8.14 -16.61 20.31
CA VAL A 44 -8.74 -15.52 19.51
C VAL A 44 -9.38 -14.61 20.55
N ARG A 45 -8.70 -13.52 20.92
CA ARG A 45 -9.20 -12.55 21.89
C ARG A 45 -10.43 -11.97 21.22
N SER A 46 -11.60 -12.52 21.55
CA SER A 46 -12.88 -11.94 21.20
C SER A 46 -12.78 -10.46 21.54
N ARG A 47 -13.05 -9.57 20.57
CA ARG A 47 -12.95 -8.13 20.79
C ARG A 47 -13.69 -7.81 22.07
N SER A 48 -13.02 -7.16 23.01
CA SER A 48 -13.68 -6.76 24.24
C SER A 48 -14.92 -5.92 23.88
N ALA A 49 -16.01 -6.05 24.64
CA ALA A 49 -17.20 -5.24 24.42
C ALA A 49 -16.87 -3.73 24.35
N TYR A 50 -15.84 -3.31 25.09
CA TYR A 50 -15.27 -1.97 25.05
C TYR A 50 -14.71 -1.57 23.67
N GLU A 51 -13.96 -2.45 23.00
CA GLU A 51 -13.43 -2.18 21.65
C GLU A 51 -14.54 -2.04 20.62
N TYR A 52 -15.55 -2.90 20.70
CA TYR A 52 -16.72 -2.83 19.81
C TYR A 52 -17.46 -1.49 20.00
N GLN A 53 -17.76 -1.12 21.25
CA GLN A 53 -18.40 0.15 21.56
C GLN A 53 -17.55 1.37 21.14
N ARG A 54 -16.22 1.27 21.22
CA ARG A 54 -15.30 2.31 20.75
C ARG A 54 -15.38 2.45 19.22
N ASP A 55 -15.33 1.36 18.48
CA ASP A 55 -15.40 1.36 17.01
C ASP A 55 -16.76 1.87 16.53
N GLU A 56 -17.85 1.42 17.13
CA GLU A 56 -19.21 1.89 16.87
C GLU A 56 -19.35 3.40 17.07
N ARG A 57 -18.79 3.94 18.17
CA ARG A 57 -18.75 5.40 18.40
C ARG A 57 -17.94 6.12 17.32
N ARG A 58 -16.86 5.53 16.81
CA ARG A 58 -16.07 6.13 15.71
C ARG A 58 -16.87 6.13 14.41
N ILE A 59 -17.49 4.99 14.06
CA ILE A 59 -18.29 4.83 12.84
C ILE A 59 -19.43 5.85 12.80
N ARG A 60 -20.23 5.98 13.88
CA ARG A 60 -21.32 6.99 13.95
C ARG A 60 -20.81 8.40 13.71
N LYS A 61 -19.69 8.75 14.36
CA LYS A 61 -19.11 10.08 14.20
C LYS A 61 -18.54 10.30 12.80
N TRP A 62 -18.10 9.26 12.09
CA TRP A 62 -17.66 9.35 10.70
C TRP A 62 -18.84 9.44 9.74
N ARG A 63 -19.90 8.63 9.92
CA ARG A 63 -21.16 8.72 9.14
C ARG A 63 -21.75 10.13 9.16
N LYS A 64 -21.75 10.79 10.32
CA LYS A 64 -22.18 12.20 10.46
C LYS A 64 -21.32 13.20 9.67
N MET A 65 -20.06 12.87 9.36
CA MET A 65 -19.17 13.74 8.58
C MET A 65 -19.33 13.54 7.08
N ILE A 66 -19.51 12.29 6.65
CA ILE A 66 -19.61 11.92 5.24
C ILE A 66 -21.03 12.11 4.69
N GLY A 67 -22.07 12.03 5.53
CA GLY A 67 -23.45 12.02 5.07
C GLY A 67 -23.81 10.72 4.34
N VAL A 68 -25.03 10.62 3.82
CA VAL A 68 -25.45 9.46 3.04
C VAL A 68 -24.67 9.46 1.73
N GLY A 69 -23.90 8.39 1.48
CA GLY A 69 -23.13 8.22 0.25
C GLY A 69 -22.06 9.29 -0.02
N GLY A 70 -21.64 10.09 0.98
CA GLY A 70 -20.65 11.15 0.79
C GLY A 70 -21.21 12.56 0.53
N SER A 71 -22.53 12.73 0.51
CA SER A 71 -23.22 14.00 0.21
C SER A 71 -22.78 15.19 1.08
N ASP A 72 -22.49 14.97 2.36
CA ASP A 72 -22.10 16.05 3.28
C ASP A 72 -20.59 16.32 3.33
N TRP A 73 -19.79 15.46 2.70
CA TRP A 73 -18.33 15.46 2.84
C TRP A 73 -17.71 16.82 2.48
N LYS A 74 -17.99 17.34 1.27
CA LYS A 74 -17.44 18.61 0.79
C LYS A 74 -17.79 19.77 1.73
N HIS A 75 -19.03 19.80 2.21
CA HIS A 75 -19.50 20.82 3.16
C HIS A 75 -18.80 20.70 4.53
N TYR A 76 -18.66 19.48 5.05
CA TYR A 76 -18.04 19.24 6.36
C TYR A 76 -16.55 19.57 6.35
N VAL A 77 -15.82 19.19 5.30
CA VAL A 77 -14.38 19.50 5.13
C VAL A 77 -14.16 21.01 5.16
N ARG A 78 -14.97 21.77 4.41
CA ARG A 78 -14.88 23.24 4.37
C ARG A 78 -15.14 23.87 5.74
N ARG A 79 -16.12 23.35 6.51
CA ARG A 79 -16.48 23.92 7.82
C ARG A 79 -15.58 23.49 8.97
N LYS A 80 -15.06 22.26 8.95
CA LYS A 80 -14.32 21.66 10.08
C LYS A 80 -13.06 20.92 9.63
N PRO A 81 -12.13 21.57 8.90
CA PRO A 81 -10.95 20.91 8.33
C PRO A 81 -10.03 20.31 9.41
N HIS A 82 -9.88 20.99 10.56
CA HIS A 82 -9.08 20.48 11.69
C HIS A 82 -9.66 19.20 12.31
N VAL A 83 -10.99 19.04 12.29
CA VAL A 83 -11.65 17.84 12.82
C VAL A 83 -11.45 16.67 11.86
N VAL A 84 -11.55 16.92 10.55
CA VAL A 84 -11.28 15.93 9.50
C VAL A 84 -9.84 15.43 9.62
N LYS A 85 -8.86 16.34 9.57
CA LYS A 85 -7.44 16.03 9.70
C LYS A 85 -7.15 15.18 10.95
N ARG A 86 -7.66 15.61 12.11
CA ARG A 86 -7.46 14.89 13.38
C ARG A 86 -8.02 13.47 13.34
N ARG A 87 -9.16 13.25 12.68
CA ARG A 87 -9.82 11.94 12.63
C ARG A 87 -9.16 11.00 11.63
N ILE A 88 -8.72 11.52 10.49
CA ILE A 88 -7.91 10.78 9.53
C ILE A 88 -6.61 10.31 10.20
N ARG A 89 -5.91 11.22 10.89
CA ARG A 89 -4.71 10.88 11.68
C ARG A 89 -4.96 9.86 12.80
N LYS A 90 -6.17 9.80 13.37
CA LYS A 90 -6.60 8.74 14.32
C LYS A 90 -7.05 7.43 13.65
N GLY A 91 -7.34 7.48 12.36
CA GLY A 91 -7.72 6.34 11.53
C GLY A 91 -9.18 6.27 11.17
N ILE A 92 -9.36 5.87 9.92
CA ILE A 92 -10.64 5.63 9.30
C ILE A 92 -11.10 4.23 9.75
N PRO A 93 -12.35 4.08 10.22
CA PRO A 93 -12.92 2.76 10.48
C PRO A 93 -12.86 1.91 9.22
N ASP A 94 -12.52 0.64 9.39
CA ASP A 94 -12.20 -0.27 8.30
C ASP A 94 -13.29 -0.34 7.23
N CYS A 95 -14.54 -0.51 7.65
CA CYS A 95 -15.73 -0.54 6.79
C CYS A 95 -16.05 0.79 6.05
N LEU A 96 -15.38 1.89 6.39
CA LEU A 96 -15.60 3.19 5.75
C LEU A 96 -14.45 3.59 4.82
N ARG A 97 -13.35 2.82 4.76
CA ARG A 97 -12.18 3.17 3.94
C ARG A 97 -12.52 3.29 2.47
N GLY A 98 -13.22 2.32 1.88
CA GLY A 98 -13.61 2.36 0.46
C GLY A 98 -14.22 3.70 0.07
N LEU A 99 -15.28 4.11 0.78
CA LEU A 99 -15.95 5.38 0.53
C LEU A 99 -15.08 6.60 0.89
N VAL A 100 -14.45 6.61 2.07
CA VAL A 100 -13.69 7.79 2.51
C VAL A 100 -12.47 8.03 1.63
N TRP A 101 -11.76 6.97 1.22
CA TRP A 101 -10.61 7.06 0.33
C TRP A 101 -10.99 7.66 -1.02
N GLN A 102 -12.12 7.26 -1.62
CA GLN A 102 -12.62 7.89 -2.85
C GLN A 102 -12.95 9.37 -2.67
N LEU A 103 -13.52 9.73 -1.52
CA LEU A 103 -13.91 11.12 -1.21
C LEU A 103 -12.70 12.04 -0.96
N ILE A 104 -11.61 11.52 -0.38
CA ILE A 104 -10.41 12.32 -0.07
C ILE A 104 -9.41 12.36 -1.22
N SER A 105 -9.40 11.34 -2.09
CA SER A 105 -8.56 11.31 -3.29
C SER A 105 -9.16 12.08 -4.47
N GLY A 106 -10.46 12.38 -4.44
CA GLY A 106 -11.19 12.95 -5.57
C GLY A 106 -11.57 11.93 -6.65
N SER A 107 -11.26 10.63 -6.46
CA SER A 107 -11.50 9.62 -7.48
C SER A 107 -12.97 9.40 -7.80
N ARG A 108 -13.87 9.65 -6.84
CA ARG A 108 -15.31 9.58 -7.08
C ARG A 108 -15.78 10.60 -8.11
N ASP A 109 -15.24 11.82 -8.07
CA ASP A 109 -15.58 12.85 -9.04
C ASP A 109 -15.05 12.46 -10.43
N LEU A 110 -13.84 11.88 -10.51
CA LEU A 110 -13.29 11.36 -11.78
C LEU A 110 -14.15 10.25 -12.39
N LEU A 111 -14.57 9.28 -11.57
CA LEU A 111 -15.44 8.19 -12.02
C LEU A 111 -16.74 8.74 -12.63
N LEU A 112 -17.42 9.65 -11.91
CA LEU A 112 -18.67 10.25 -12.36
C LEU A 112 -18.54 11.08 -13.64
N MET A 113 -17.38 11.68 -13.87
CA MET A 113 -17.09 12.47 -15.07
C MET A 113 -16.76 11.61 -16.31
N ASN A 114 -16.44 10.32 -16.13
CA ASN A 114 -15.91 9.46 -17.18
C ASN A 114 -16.63 8.10 -17.25
N PRO A 115 -17.97 8.09 -17.43
CA PRO A 115 -18.74 6.85 -17.46
C PRO A 115 -18.30 5.96 -18.63
N GLY A 116 -18.12 4.66 -18.37
CA GLY A 116 -17.80 3.64 -19.38
C GLY A 116 -16.33 3.61 -19.83
N VAL A 117 -15.49 4.56 -19.43
CA VAL A 117 -14.07 4.59 -19.83
C VAL A 117 -13.32 3.37 -19.31
N TYR A 118 -13.55 2.97 -18.05
CA TYR A 118 -12.89 1.80 -17.47
C TYR A 118 -13.24 0.52 -18.25
N GLU A 119 -14.53 0.30 -18.49
CA GLU A 119 -15.04 -0.83 -19.27
C GLU A 119 -14.41 -0.85 -20.68
N GLN A 120 -14.32 0.32 -21.32
CA GLN A 120 -13.74 0.43 -22.65
C GLN A 120 -12.26 -0.01 -22.67
N LEU A 121 -11.47 0.44 -21.68
CA LEU A 121 -10.04 0.10 -21.56
C LEU A 121 -9.82 -1.38 -21.26
N VAL A 122 -10.67 -1.98 -20.42
CA VAL A 122 -10.52 -3.40 -20.05
C VAL A 122 -10.91 -4.30 -21.21
N ILE A 123 -11.99 -4.00 -21.93
CA ILE A 123 -12.55 -4.90 -22.94
C ILE A 123 -11.87 -4.75 -24.30
N TYR A 124 -11.67 -3.52 -24.77
CA TYR A 124 -11.34 -3.27 -26.18
C TYR A 124 -9.87 -2.97 -26.45
N GLU A 125 -9.10 -2.62 -25.42
CA GLU A 125 -7.70 -2.25 -25.57
C GLU A 125 -6.76 -3.39 -25.19
N THR A 126 -5.55 -3.38 -25.76
CA THR A 126 -4.47 -4.32 -25.44
C THR A 126 -3.32 -3.59 -24.76
N SER A 127 -2.73 -4.22 -23.75
CA SER A 127 -1.60 -3.63 -23.02
C SER A 127 -0.28 -4.19 -23.53
N ALA A 128 0.72 -3.33 -23.74
CA ALA A 128 2.09 -3.76 -24.02
C ALA A 128 2.76 -4.40 -22.79
N SER A 129 2.18 -4.22 -21.60
CA SER A 129 2.77 -4.63 -20.32
C SER A 129 2.13 -5.90 -19.72
N GLU A 130 1.31 -6.63 -20.48
CA GLU A 130 0.58 -7.80 -19.96
C GLU A 130 1.47 -8.83 -19.25
N LEU A 131 2.64 -9.14 -19.83
CA LEU A 131 3.55 -10.13 -19.26
C LEU A 131 4.15 -9.67 -17.93
N ASP A 132 4.47 -8.37 -17.80
CA ASP A 132 5.02 -7.81 -16.57
C ASP A 132 3.95 -7.72 -15.47
N ILE A 133 2.71 -7.38 -15.87
CA ILE A 133 1.54 -7.40 -14.97
C ILE A 133 1.30 -8.82 -14.43
N ILE A 134 1.28 -9.82 -15.31
CA ILE A 134 1.06 -11.24 -14.93
C ILE A 134 2.13 -11.72 -13.94
N ARG A 135 3.39 -11.35 -14.15
CA ARG A 135 4.49 -11.71 -13.24
C ARG A 135 4.27 -11.16 -11.84
N ASP A 136 3.79 -9.92 -11.75
CA ASP A 136 3.65 -9.19 -10.49
C ASP A 136 2.37 -9.52 -9.70
N ILE A 137 1.30 -9.93 -10.37
CA ILE A 137 0.06 -10.35 -9.71
C ILE A 137 0.33 -11.52 -8.76
N SER A 138 1.12 -12.50 -9.19
CA SER A 138 1.38 -13.71 -8.40
C SER A 138 2.06 -13.45 -7.06
N ARG A 139 2.78 -12.33 -6.94
CA ARG A 139 3.54 -11.92 -5.76
C ARG A 139 2.90 -10.77 -4.97
N THR A 140 1.73 -10.29 -5.39
CA THR A 140 0.98 -9.21 -4.72
C THR A 140 0.02 -9.78 -3.68
N PHE A 141 0.28 -9.53 -2.39
CA PHE A 141 -0.48 -10.06 -1.25
C PHE A 141 -0.78 -11.57 -1.35
N PRO A 142 0.22 -12.45 -1.59
CA PRO A 142 -0.01 -13.86 -1.92
C PRO A 142 -0.66 -14.66 -0.80
N SER A 143 -0.52 -14.22 0.46
CA SER A 143 -1.14 -14.83 1.64
C SER A 143 -2.54 -14.31 1.95
N HIS A 144 -3.09 -13.39 1.15
CA HIS A 144 -4.43 -12.85 1.34
C HIS A 144 -5.47 -13.70 0.60
N VAL A 145 -6.58 -14.07 1.25
CA VAL A 145 -7.58 -15.00 0.68
C VAL A 145 -8.19 -14.55 -0.65
N PHE A 146 -8.27 -13.25 -0.89
CA PHE A 146 -8.75 -12.71 -2.18
C PHE A 146 -7.75 -12.89 -3.32
N PHE A 147 -6.44 -12.90 -3.03
CA PHE A 147 -5.36 -12.95 -4.03
C PHE A 147 -4.63 -14.30 -4.10
N GLN A 148 -4.79 -15.17 -3.11
CA GLN A 148 -4.06 -16.44 -3.00
C GLN A 148 -4.35 -17.40 -4.17
N GLN A 149 -5.57 -17.38 -4.70
CA GLN A 149 -5.96 -18.30 -5.76
C GLN A 149 -5.37 -17.81 -7.08
N ARG A 150 -4.48 -18.62 -7.66
CA ARG A 150 -3.91 -18.37 -8.98
C ARG A 150 -5.04 -18.30 -10.01
N HIS A 151 -5.07 -17.21 -10.80
CA HIS A 151 -6.14 -16.92 -11.76
C HIS A 151 -7.55 -16.78 -11.13
N GLY A 152 -7.63 -16.65 -9.80
CA GLY A 152 -8.86 -16.41 -9.07
C GLY A 152 -9.45 -15.01 -9.32
N PRO A 153 -10.63 -14.70 -8.76
CA PRO A 153 -11.30 -13.41 -8.98
C PRO A 153 -10.44 -12.21 -8.58
N GLY A 154 -9.75 -12.24 -7.43
CA GLY A 154 -8.92 -11.10 -7.01
C GLY A 154 -7.70 -10.88 -7.89
N GLN A 155 -7.06 -11.94 -8.38
CA GLN A 155 -5.95 -11.81 -9.35
C GLN A 155 -6.44 -11.28 -10.70
N ARG A 156 -7.64 -11.68 -11.15
CA ARG A 156 -8.26 -11.15 -12.37
C ARG A 156 -8.63 -9.67 -12.23
N SER A 157 -9.21 -9.27 -11.10
CA SER A 157 -9.50 -7.85 -10.87
C SER A 157 -8.23 -7.00 -10.77
N LEU A 158 -7.17 -7.52 -10.13
CA LEU A 158 -5.88 -6.85 -10.11
C LEU A 158 -5.28 -6.70 -11.52
N TYR A 159 -5.37 -7.76 -12.33
CA TYR A 159 -4.97 -7.70 -13.74
C TYR A 159 -5.73 -6.62 -14.51
N ASN A 160 -7.06 -6.60 -14.42
CA ASN A 160 -7.88 -5.65 -15.15
C ASN A 160 -7.56 -4.20 -14.79
N VAL A 161 -7.43 -3.88 -13.50
CA VAL A 161 -7.08 -2.53 -13.03
C VAL A 161 -5.71 -2.09 -13.58
N LEU A 162 -4.70 -2.95 -13.47
CA LEU A 162 -3.35 -2.64 -13.93
C LEU A 162 -3.26 -2.55 -15.46
N LYS A 163 -3.95 -3.45 -16.17
CA LYS A 163 -4.08 -3.42 -17.63
C LYS A 163 -4.72 -2.12 -18.07
N ALA A 164 -5.90 -1.79 -17.52
CA ALA A 164 -6.62 -0.56 -17.85
C ALA A 164 -5.78 0.68 -17.59
N TYR A 165 -5.07 0.75 -16.45
CA TYR A 165 -4.17 1.87 -16.16
C TYR A 165 -3.03 1.97 -17.18
N SER A 166 -2.39 0.84 -17.50
CA SER A 166 -1.26 0.84 -18.45
C SER A 166 -1.63 1.31 -19.85
N VAL A 167 -2.91 1.17 -20.24
CA VAL A 167 -3.45 1.68 -21.50
C VAL A 167 -3.90 3.13 -21.36
N TYR A 168 -4.52 3.49 -20.24
CA TYR A 168 -4.97 4.85 -19.95
C TYR A 168 -3.81 5.84 -19.97
N ASP A 169 -2.65 5.42 -19.47
CA ASP A 169 -1.44 6.22 -19.37
C ASP A 169 -0.25 5.47 -19.98
N ARG A 170 -0.15 5.50 -21.32
CA ARG A 170 0.87 4.73 -22.05
C ARG A 170 2.31 5.18 -21.80
N ASP A 171 2.51 6.42 -21.36
CA ASP A 171 3.83 6.95 -21.01
C ASP A 171 4.38 6.29 -19.74
N VAL A 172 3.50 6.00 -18.78
CA VAL A 172 3.83 5.21 -17.58
C VAL A 172 3.76 3.72 -17.89
N GLY A 173 2.70 3.29 -18.57
CA GLY A 173 2.37 1.89 -18.77
C GLY A 173 2.19 1.17 -17.42
N TYR A 174 2.94 0.09 -17.22
CA TYR A 174 3.03 -0.61 -15.96
C TYR A 174 4.47 -0.67 -15.47
N VAL A 175 4.67 -0.38 -14.19
CA VAL A 175 5.95 -0.53 -13.50
C VAL A 175 5.80 -1.37 -12.25
N GLN A 176 6.82 -2.19 -12.01
CA GLN A 176 6.90 -3.06 -10.85
C GLN A 176 6.69 -2.29 -9.54
N GLY A 177 5.74 -2.78 -8.74
CA GLY A 177 5.33 -2.17 -7.48
C GLY A 177 3.93 -1.56 -7.52
N MET A 178 3.43 -1.18 -8.71
CA MET A 178 2.05 -0.70 -8.89
C MET A 178 1.02 -1.74 -8.44
N GLY A 179 1.32 -3.04 -8.58
CA GLY A 179 0.46 -4.12 -8.11
C GLY A 179 0.10 -4.01 -6.62
N PHE A 180 1.02 -3.61 -5.74
CA PHE A 180 0.72 -3.45 -4.32
C PHE A 180 -0.15 -2.23 -3.99
N VAL A 181 -0.07 -1.19 -4.83
CA VAL A 181 -0.95 -0.01 -4.75
C VAL A 181 -2.37 -0.41 -5.17
N ALA A 182 -2.52 -0.98 -6.36
CA ALA A 182 -3.82 -1.43 -6.89
C ALA A 182 -4.45 -2.54 -6.03
N GLY A 183 -3.64 -3.51 -5.58
CA GLY A 183 -4.07 -4.60 -4.71
C GLY A 183 -4.63 -4.11 -3.38
N LEU A 184 -3.99 -3.12 -2.75
CA LEU A 184 -4.49 -2.52 -1.51
C LEU A 184 -5.84 -1.82 -1.72
N LEU A 185 -6.02 -1.14 -2.85
CA LEU A 185 -7.28 -0.49 -3.20
C LEU A 185 -8.41 -1.52 -3.39
N LEU A 186 -8.14 -2.59 -4.14
CA LEU A 186 -9.11 -3.66 -4.42
C LEU A 186 -9.60 -4.40 -3.16
N LEU A 187 -8.86 -4.32 -2.05
CA LEU A 187 -9.33 -4.86 -0.76
C LEU A 187 -10.45 -4.03 -0.12
N TYR A 188 -10.68 -2.80 -0.59
CA TYR A 188 -11.62 -1.86 0.03
C TYR A 188 -12.68 -1.29 -0.92
N MET A 189 -12.57 -1.50 -2.22
CA MET A 189 -13.51 -0.95 -3.21
C MET A 189 -13.63 -1.86 -4.43
N SER A 190 -14.59 -1.54 -5.29
CA SER A 190 -14.80 -2.26 -6.54
C SER A 190 -13.62 -2.07 -7.51
N GLU A 191 -13.61 -2.88 -8.57
CA GLU A 191 -12.56 -2.84 -9.59
C GLU A 191 -12.43 -1.46 -10.26
N GLU A 192 -13.56 -0.88 -10.70
CA GLU A 192 -13.59 0.45 -11.32
C GLU A 192 -13.25 1.58 -10.34
N ASP A 193 -13.73 1.50 -9.10
CA ASP A 193 -13.35 2.47 -8.06
C ASP A 193 -11.83 2.48 -7.81
N ALA A 194 -11.22 1.29 -7.77
CA ALA A 194 -9.79 1.13 -7.57
C ALA A 194 -8.98 1.70 -8.74
N PHE A 195 -9.44 1.47 -9.97
CA PHE A 195 -8.87 2.10 -11.17
C PHE A 195 -8.90 3.63 -11.08
N TRP A 196 -10.05 4.23 -10.80
CA TRP A 196 -10.15 5.68 -10.73
C TRP A 196 -9.37 6.28 -9.57
N LEU A 197 -9.22 5.55 -8.46
CA LEU A 197 -8.37 6.00 -7.37
C LEU A 197 -6.88 5.90 -7.71
N LEU A 198 -6.46 4.87 -8.44
CA LEU A 198 -5.11 4.80 -8.99
C LEU A 198 -4.84 5.97 -9.95
N VAL A 199 -5.77 6.27 -10.86
CA VAL A 199 -5.69 7.44 -11.76
C VAL A 199 -5.60 8.74 -10.96
N ALA A 200 -6.44 8.92 -9.93
CA ALA A 200 -6.44 10.10 -9.09
C ALA A 200 -5.09 10.34 -8.41
N LEU A 201 -4.38 9.28 -8.01
CA LEU A 201 -3.07 9.37 -7.39
C LEU A 201 -1.98 9.71 -8.40
N LEU A 202 -1.94 9.00 -9.52
CA LEU A 202 -0.83 9.12 -10.46
C LEU A 202 -0.93 10.38 -11.31
N LYS A 203 -2.13 10.76 -11.74
CA LYS A 203 -2.40 12.01 -12.49
C LYS A 203 -2.61 13.24 -11.60
N GLY A 204 -2.70 13.06 -10.29
CA GLY A 204 -2.75 14.17 -9.33
C GLY A 204 -4.09 14.92 -9.30
N ALA A 205 -5.15 14.25 -8.87
CA ALA A 205 -6.48 14.87 -8.73
C ALA A 205 -6.59 15.85 -7.56
N VAL A 206 -5.91 15.55 -6.44
CA VAL A 206 -5.94 16.37 -5.22
C VAL A 206 -4.54 16.82 -4.80
N HIS A 207 -3.56 15.92 -4.88
CA HIS A 207 -2.15 16.20 -4.59
C HIS A 207 -1.34 16.20 -5.88
N SER A 208 -0.08 16.64 -5.81
CA SER A 208 0.82 16.62 -6.97
C SER A 208 0.89 15.23 -7.62
N PRO A 209 0.95 15.15 -8.97
CA PRO A 209 1.02 13.89 -9.70
C PRO A 209 2.16 13.00 -9.22
N MET A 210 1.88 11.70 -9.11
CA MET A 210 2.84 10.67 -8.70
C MET A 210 3.31 9.78 -9.86
N GLU A 211 2.84 10.00 -11.09
CA GLU A 211 3.26 9.25 -12.28
C GLU A 211 4.79 9.20 -12.46
N GLY A 212 5.52 10.25 -12.06
CA GLY A 212 6.98 10.28 -12.08
C GLY A 212 7.66 9.22 -11.20
N MET A 213 6.91 8.55 -10.30
CA MET A 213 7.38 7.39 -9.55
C MET A 213 7.53 6.14 -10.43
N TYR A 214 6.85 6.13 -11.58
CA TYR A 214 6.71 4.98 -12.48
C TYR A 214 7.09 5.33 -13.92
N LEU A 215 7.55 6.54 -14.21
CA LEU A 215 8.16 6.86 -15.50
C LEU A 215 9.54 6.20 -15.62
N VAL A 216 10.00 6.04 -16.87
CA VAL A 216 11.35 5.52 -17.18
C VAL A 216 12.41 6.32 -16.43
N GLY A 217 13.34 5.62 -15.77
CA GLY A 217 14.37 6.23 -14.93
C GLY A 217 13.91 6.60 -13.51
N LEU A 218 12.63 6.43 -13.19
CA LEU A 218 12.04 6.68 -11.87
C LEU A 218 12.37 8.08 -11.31
N PRO A 219 12.18 9.16 -12.09
CA PRO A 219 12.69 10.49 -11.75
C PRO A 219 12.21 11.00 -10.40
N LEU A 220 10.95 10.73 -10.05
CA LEU A 220 10.39 11.17 -8.77
C LEU A 220 10.89 10.31 -7.60
N VAL A 221 11.17 9.01 -7.83
CA VAL A 221 11.81 8.16 -6.82
C VAL A 221 13.21 8.70 -6.51
N GLN A 222 14.01 9.01 -7.53
CA GLN A 222 15.36 9.54 -7.34
C GLN A 222 15.34 10.88 -6.58
N GLN A 223 14.43 11.79 -6.95
CA GLN A 223 14.22 13.04 -6.22
C GLN A 223 13.87 12.78 -4.75
N TYR A 224 12.91 11.88 -4.49
CA TYR A 224 12.47 11.58 -3.12
C TYR A 224 13.56 10.92 -2.29
N LEU A 225 14.38 10.05 -2.87
CA LEU A 225 15.53 9.45 -2.18
C LEU A 225 16.60 10.49 -1.85
N PHE A 226 16.90 11.43 -2.76
CA PHE A 226 17.78 12.57 -2.49
C PHE A 226 17.24 13.42 -1.33
N GLN A 227 15.97 13.82 -1.41
CA GLN A 227 15.32 14.60 -0.36
C GLN A 227 15.35 13.85 0.97
N PHE A 228 15.10 12.54 0.96
CA PHE A 228 15.10 11.72 2.16
C PHE A 228 16.50 11.65 2.79
N ASP A 229 17.56 11.48 1.99
CA ASP A 229 18.95 11.50 2.47
C ASP A 229 19.28 12.80 3.21
N CYS A 230 18.96 13.94 2.59
CA CYS A 230 19.17 15.25 3.19
C CYS A 230 18.37 15.40 4.49
N LEU A 231 17.12 14.97 4.52
CA LEU A 231 16.30 15.03 5.73
C LEU A 231 16.83 14.15 6.85
N VAL A 232 17.42 12.98 6.55
CA VAL A 232 18.09 12.15 7.56
C VAL A 232 19.27 12.90 8.16
N LYS A 233 20.09 13.54 7.34
CA LYS A 233 21.23 14.38 7.79
C LYS A 233 20.77 15.59 8.61
N ASP A 234 19.67 16.22 8.22
CA ASP A 234 19.12 17.39 8.93
C ASP A 234 18.54 17.01 10.31
N PHE A 235 17.77 15.93 10.39
CA PHE A 235 17.06 15.57 11.63
C PHE A 235 17.82 14.59 12.54
N MET A 236 18.75 13.81 11.99
CA MET A 236 19.51 12.78 12.70
C MET A 236 20.98 12.79 12.23
N PRO A 237 21.73 13.89 12.47
CA PRO A 237 23.04 14.11 11.86
C PRO A 237 24.05 13.00 12.15
N LYS A 238 24.06 12.44 13.37
CA LYS A 238 24.91 11.29 13.72
C LYS A 238 24.63 10.06 12.86
N LEU A 239 23.36 9.77 12.63
CA LEU A 239 22.95 8.65 11.78
C LEU A 239 23.25 8.94 10.30
N GLY A 240 23.02 10.17 9.85
CA GLY A 240 23.35 10.59 8.48
C GLY A 240 24.86 10.54 8.18
N GLU A 241 25.70 10.91 9.15
CA GLU A 241 27.15 10.75 9.06
C GLU A 241 27.55 9.28 9.02
N HIS A 242 27.01 8.46 9.94
CA HIS A 242 27.26 7.01 9.95
C HIS A 242 26.86 6.34 8.62
N PHE A 243 25.69 6.68 8.09
CA PHE A 243 25.26 6.21 6.77
C PHE A 243 26.21 6.62 5.66
N SER A 244 26.77 7.83 5.73
CA SER A 244 27.76 8.30 4.74
C SER A 244 29.08 7.55 4.86
N GLN A 245 29.55 7.26 6.08
CA GLN A 245 30.77 6.49 6.34
C GLN A 245 30.63 5.03 5.87
N GLU A 246 29.46 4.42 6.12
CA GLU A 246 29.13 3.06 5.70
C GLU A 246 28.62 2.99 4.25
N MET A 247 28.64 4.11 3.50
CA MET A 247 28.19 4.18 2.09
C MET A 247 26.74 3.68 1.86
N ILE A 248 25.87 3.91 2.83
CA ILE A 248 24.45 3.56 2.79
C ILE A 248 23.69 4.59 1.96
N ASN A 249 23.16 4.16 0.82
CA ASN A 249 22.29 4.98 -0.01
C ASN A 249 20.81 4.64 0.26
N PRO A 250 19.91 5.65 0.39
CA PRO A 250 18.47 5.41 0.56
C PRO A 250 17.84 4.48 -0.49
N SER A 251 18.35 4.45 -1.72
CA SER A 251 17.86 3.52 -2.76
C SER A 251 17.90 2.04 -2.34
N MET A 252 18.82 1.67 -1.45
CA MET A 252 19.04 0.30 -0.98
C MET A 252 17.92 -0.23 -0.07
N TYR A 253 17.12 0.66 0.54
CA TYR A 253 16.11 0.30 1.54
C TYR A 253 14.78 1.07 1.42
N ALA A 254 14.79 2.32 0.97
CA ALA A 254 13.62 3.21 1.00
C ALA A 254 12.85 3.28 -0.33
N SER A 255 13.38 2.79 -1.44
CA SER A 255 12.72 2.87 -2.77
C SER A 255 11.29 2.32 -2.72
N GLN A 256 11.09 1.16 -2.11
CA GLN A 256 9.78 0.53 -1.98
C GLN A 256 8.83 1.28 -1.05
N TRP A 257 9.34 2.05 -0.09
CA TRP A 257 8.50 2.85 0.81
C TRP A 257 7.74 3.91 0.03
N PHE A 258 8.40 4.55 -0.94
CA PHE A 258 7.79 5.56 -1.80
C PHE A 258 6.97 4.92 -2.93
N ILE A 259 7.51 3.91 -3.63
CA ILE A 259 6.84 3.26 -4.78
C ILE A 259 5.54 2.57 -4.37
N THR A 260 5.48 2.01 -3.16
CA THR A 260 4.29 1.25 -2.71
C THR A 260 3.55 1.92 -1.56
N VAL A 261 4.02 3.10 -1.11
CA VAL A 261 3.47 3.78 0.07
C VAL A 261 3.37 2.80 1.25
N PHE A 262 4.48 2.09 1.50
CA PHE A 262 4.63 1.06 2.53
C PHE A 262 3.73 -0.19 2.39
N SER A 263 2.98 -0.38 1.30
CA SER A 263 2.05 -1.52 1.18
C SER A 263 2.71 -2.87 0.86
N TYR A 264 4.00 -2.89 0.50
CA TYR A 264 4.72 -4.13 0.18
C TYR A 264 5.27 -4.88 1.41
N SER A 265 6.19 -4.29 2.17
CA SER A 265 6.99 -5.00 3.18
C SER A 265 6.58 -4.73 4.63
N PHE A 266 5.54 -3.92 4.86
CA PHE A 266 5.12 -3.55 6.21
C PHE A 266 3.83 -4.25 6.62
N PRO A 267 3.58 -4.42 7.93
CA PRO A 267 2.33 -4.98 8.42
C PRO A 267 1.12 -4.27 7.82
N PHE A 268 0.16 -5.03 7.29
CA PHE A 268 -0.96 -4.45 6.53
C PHE A 268 -1.74 -3.39 7.31
N HIS A 269 -1.99 -3.64 8.59
CA HIS A 269 -2.65 -2.67 9.47
C HIS A 269 -1.90 -1.33 9.60
N LEU A 270 -0.57 -1.32 9.53
CA LEU A 270 0.23 -0.10 9.50
C LEU A 270 0.10 0.59 8.15
N ALA A 271 0.21 -0.16 7.04
CA ALA A 271 0.04 0.38 5.69
C ALA A 271 -1.31 1.12 5.57
N LEU A 272 -2.41 0.54 6.05
CA LEU A 272 -3.72 1.20 6.05
C LEU A 272 -3.74 2.54 6.80
N ARG A 273 -3.02 2.64 7.92
CA ARG A 273 -2.97 3.85 8.73
C ARG A 273 -2.12 4.93 8.07
N ILE A 274 -1.07 4.54 7.36
CA ILE A 274 -0.27 5.43 6.51
C ILE A 274 -1.13 5.92 5.35
N TRP A 275 -1.82 5.01 4.66
CA TRP A 275 -2.69 5.30 3.52
C TRP A 275 -3.85 6.25 3.88
N ASP A 276 -4.50 6.07 5.03
CA ASP A 276 -5.51 7.00 5.54
C ASP A 276 -4.99 8.45 5.50
N VAL A 277 -3.74 8.67 5.95
CA VAL A 277 -3.13 10.00 6.05
C VAL A 277 -2.52 10.45 4.73
N PHE A 278 -1.92 9.55 3.96
CA PHE A 278 -1.29 9.81 2.67
C PHE A 278 -2.30 10.36 1.66
N LEU A 279 -3.46 9.72 1.55
CA LEU A 279 -4.51 10.20 0.64
C LEU A 279 -5.02 11.61 1.01
N TYR A 280 -4.91 12.03 2.27
CA TYR A 280 -5.37 13.34 2.73
C TYR A 280 -4.29 14.42 2.79
N GLU A 281 -3.06 14.08 3.18
CA GLU A 281 -1.95 15.02 3.40
C GLU A 281 -0.85 14.93 2.34
N GLY A 282 -0.99 14.01 1.38
CA GLY A 282 -0.03 13.76 0.31
C GLY A 282 1.23 13.04 0.77
N VAL A 283 2.24 13.03 -0.12
CA VAL A 283 3.48 12.26 0.05
C VAL A 283 4.32 12.66 1.27
N ASN A 284 4.09 13.86 1.84
CA ASN A 284 4.79 14.34 3.03
C ASN A 284 4.73 13.34 4.19
N VAL A 285 3.64 12.56 4.33
CA VAL A 285 3.57 11.53 5.38
C VAL A 285 4.56 10.39 5.16
N VAL A 286 4.88 10.05 3.92
CA VAL A 286 5.79 8.96 3.57
C VAL A 286 7.19 9.25 4.08
N PHE A 287 7.69 10.48 3.83
CA PHE A 287 8.95 10.99 4.40
C PHE A 287 8.94 10.95 5.93
N LYS A 288 7.86 11.44 6.56
CA LYS A 288 7.75 11.51 8.02
C LYS A 288 7.77 10.12 8.66
N VAL A 289 7.11 9.14 8.05
CA VAL A 289 7.10 7.76 8.53
C VAL A 289 8.48 7.14 8.38
N GLY A 290 9.14 7.32 7.24
CA GLY A 290 10.52 6.86 7.05
C GLY A 290 11.49 7.45 8.09
N LEU A 291 11.41 8.76 8.35
CA LEU A 291 12.22 9.42 9.38
C LEU A 291 11.90 8.90 10.78
N ALA A 292 10.63 8.62 11.07
CA ALA A 292 10.22 8.07 12.36
C ALA A 292 10.71 6.63 12.59
N LEU A 293 10.72 5.79 11.55
CA LEU A 293 11.31 4.44 11.62
C LEU A 293 12.80 4.50 11.95
N LEU A 294 13.54 5.35 11.24
CA LEU A 294 14.97 5.56 11.48
C LEU A 294 15.23 6.14 12.87
N LYS A 295 14.43 7.12 13.30
CA LYS A 295 14.55 7.73 14.63
C LYS A 295 14.28 6.74 15.75
N TYR A 296 13.29 5.86 15.58
CA TYR A 296 12.98 4.83 16.57
C TYR A 296 14.16 3.87 16.75
N CYS A 297 14.81 3.48 15.65
CA CYS A 297 15.92 2.51 15.66
C CYS A 297 17.31 3.17 15.73
N HIS A 298 17.37 4.48 15.98
CA HIS A 298 18.58 5.28 15.84
C HIS A 298 19.78 4.70 16.61
N ASP A 299 19.58 4.39 17.89
CA ASP A 299 20.67 3.98 18.78
C ASP A 299 21.25 2.61 18.43
N ASP A 300 20.50 1.77 17.73
CA ASP A 300 20.97 0.50 17.19
C ASP A 300 21.68 0.72 15.85
N LEU A 301 21.05 1.46 14.94
CA LEU A 301 21.56 1.68 13.58
C LEU A 301 22.94 2.36 13.54
N VAL A 302 23.20 3.32 14.42
CA VAL A 302 24.49 4.05 14.49
C VAL A 302 25.68 3.13 14.84
N LYS A 303 25.43 1.94 15.40
CA LYS A 303 26.49 1.02 15.84
C LYS A 303 26.77 -0.09 14.82
N LEU A 304 25.93 -0.23 13.79
CA LEU A 304 25.97 -1.38 12.89
C LEU A 304 26.85 -1.09 11.67
N PRO A 305 27.74 -2.02 11.27
CA PRO A 305 28.44 -1.94 10.00
C PRO A 305 27.49 -2.22 8.82
N PHE A 306 27.91 -1.86 7.61
CA PHE A 306 27.16 -1.92 6.35
C PHE A 306 26.18 -3.11 6.23
N GLU A 307 26.67 -4.35 6.33
CA GLU A 307 25.85 -5.55 6.11
C GLU A 307 24.69 -5.66 7.12
N LYS A 308 24.98 -5.44 8.40
CA LYS A 308 23.99 -5.50 9.48
C LYS A 308 23.01 -4.33 9.39
N LEU A 309 23.48 -3.18 8.95
CA LEU A 309 22.69 -1.98 8.77
C LEU A 309 21.67 -2.17 7.63
N ILE A 310 22.07 -2.71 6.48
CA ILE A 310 21.14 -3.06 5.40
C ILE A 310 20.10 -4.09 5.85
N HIS A 311 20.52 -5.11 6.61
CA HIS A 311 19.59 -6.08 7.16
C HIS A 311 18.57 -5.43 8.11
N ALA A 312 19.02 -4.56 9.02
CA ALA A 312 18.16 -3.85 9.96
C ALA A 312 17.17 -2.90 9.26
N LEU A 313 17.61 -2.18 8.22
CA LEU A 313 16.75 -1.27 7.45
C LEU A 313 15.69 -1.97 6.60
N ARG A 314 15.88 -3.27 6.33
CA ARG A 314 14.87 -4.10 5.65
C ARG A 314 13.92 -4.80 6.62
N ASN A 315 14.32 -4.95 7.88
CA ASN A 315 13.60 -5.72 8.89
C ASN A 315 13.50 -4.93 10.21
N PHE A 316 12.59 -3.95 10.25
CA PHE A 316 12.33 -3.19 11.47
C PHE A 316 11.69 -4.06 12.55
N PRO A 317 11.96 -3.79 13.85
CA PRO A 317 11.31 -4.51 14.94
C PRO A 317 9.80 -4.20 14.97
N GLU A 318 9.01 -5.16 15.43
CA GLU A 318 7.53 -5.04 15.47
C GLU A 318 7.06 -3.81 16.25
N ASP A 319 7.74 -3.47 17.35
CA ASP A 319 7.41 -2.31 18.19
C ASP A 319 7.59 -0.98 17.43
N ALA A 320 8.59 -0.89 16.55
CA ALA A 320 8.79 0.29 15.69
C ALA A 320 7.66 0.44 14.64
N MET A 321 6.98 -0.66 14.32
CA MET A 321 5.91 -0.70 13.34
C MET A 321 4.51 -0.56 13.97
N ASN A 322 4.42 -0.27 15.27
CA ASN A 322 3.15 0.08 15.91
C ASN A 322 2.60 1.40 15.33
N PRO A 323 1.39 1.41 14.73
CA PRO A 323 0.91 2.60 14.02
C PRO A 323 0.68 3.83 14.91
N ASP A 324 0.25 3.64 16.16
CA ASP A 324 -0.05 4.75 17.06
C ASP A 324 1.24 5.42 17.54
N THR A 325 2.25 4.62 17.91
CA THR A 325 3.59 5.11 18.28
C THR A 325 4.27 5.77 17.09
N LEU A 326 4.36 5.05 15.96
CA LEU A 326 5.10 5.49 14.79
C LEU A 326 4.52 6.77 14.17
N LEU A 327 3.19 6.84 13.98
CA LEU A 327 2.57 8.04 13.42
C LEU A 327 2.65 9.23 14.37
N SER A 328 2.57 9.02 15.69
CA SER A 328 2.75 10.09 16.66
C SER A 328 4.15 10.72 16.53
N MET A 329 5.19 9.88 16.38
CA MET A 329 6.56 10.32 16.15
C MET A 329 6.71 10.99 14.78
N ALA A 330 6.12 10.41 13.74
CA ALA A 330 6.11 10.96 12.38
C ALA A 330 5.57 12.41 12.35
N TYR A 331 4.53 12.71 13.13
CA TYR A 331 3.94 14.05 13.16
C TYR A 331 4.84 15.12 13.81
N THR A 332 5.91 14.74 14.52
CA THR A 332 6.88 15.68 15.08
C THR A 332 7.80 16.28 14.02
N PHE A 333 8.00 15.59 12.90
CA PHE A 333 8.85 16.07 11.80
C PHE A 333 8.14 17.13 10.95
N LYS A 334 8.76 18.31 10.86
CA LYS A 334 8.30 19.43 10.04
C LYS A 334 9.08 19.47 8.72
N VAL A 335 8.62 18.71 7.74
CA VAL A 335 9.36 18.49 6.47
C VAL A 335 8.91 19.38 5.31
N SER A 336 7.69 19.94 5.33
CA SER A 336 7.04 20.50 4.13
C SER A 336 7.86 21.59 3.43
N LYS A 337 8.27 22.64 4.14
CA LYS A 337 9.11 23.72 3.57
C LYS A 337 10.46 23.20 3.09
N ARG A 338 11.11 22.33 3.88
CA ARG A 338 12.42 21.78 3.56
C ARG A 338 12.39 20.89 2.32
N LEU A 339 11.30 20.14 2.11
CA LEU A 339 11.11 19.35 0.90
C LEU A 339 11.03 20.23 -0.35
N GLU A 340 10.33 21.37 -0.29
CA GLU A 340 10.26 22.32 -1.41
C GLU A 340 11.65 22.86 -1.76
N GLU A 341 12.42 23.30 -0.76
CA GLU A 341 13.81 23.75 -0.94
C GLU A 341 14.71 22.65 -1.56
N LEU A 342 14.63 21.42 -1.04
CA LEU A 342 15.42 20.29 -1.54
C LEU A 342 15.01 19.85 -2.95
N LYS A 343 13.74 20.07 -3.34
CA LYS A 343 13.28 19.82 -4.71
C LYS A 343 13.98 20.78 -5.67
N GLU A 344 13.99 22.08 -5.35
CA GLU A 344 14.68 23.07 -6.18
C GLU A 344 16.19 22.80 -6.27
N GLU A 345 16.79 22.36 -5.17
CA GLU A 345 18.21 21.97 -5.14
C GLU A 345 18.48 20.77 -6.08
N TYR A 346 17.66 19.73 -6.01
CA TYR A 346 17.76 18.56 -6.88
C TYR A 346 17.61 18.93 -8.37
N GLU A 347 16.64 19.78 -8.70
CA GLU A 347 16.42 20.26 -10.06
C GLU A 347 17.64 21.04 -10.59
N LYS A 348 18.24 21.91 -9.77
CA LYS A 348 19.46 22.65 -10.13
C LYS A 348 20.64 21.71 -10.40
N GLN A 349 20.82 20.66 -9.59
CA GLN A 349 21.91 19.68 -9.77
C GLN A 349 21.76 18.84 -11.06
N ARG A 350 20.52 18.54 -11.47
CA ARG A 350 20.27 17.83 -12.74
C ARG A 350 20.55 18.69 -13.98
N VAL A 351 20.31 20.00 -13.91
CA VAL A 351 20.57 20.90 -15.03
C VAL A 351 22.08 21.11 -15.25
N THR A 352 22.87 21.11 -14.18
CA THR A 352 24.33 21.27 -14.28
C THR A 352 25.07 20.00 -14.69
N VAL A 353 24.45 18.82 -14.56
CA VAL A 353 25.01 17.53 -15.01
C VAL A 353 24.02 16.88 -15.99
N PRO A 354 24.09 17.20 -17.30
CA PRO A 354 23.23 16.54 -18.28
C PRO A 354 23.52 15.04 -18.32
N ASP A 355 22.46 14.23 -18.33
CA ASP A 355 22.53 12.78 -18.52
C ASP A 355 23.43 12.44 -19.72
N ALA A 356 24.63 11.90 -19.46
CA ALA A 356 25.57 11.42 -20.48
C ALA A 356 24.97 10.29 -21.36
N HIS A 357 23.79 9.79 -21.00
CA HIS A 357 23.06 8.75 -21.70
C HIS A 357 22.13 9.28 -22.80
N ALA A 358 21.85 10.58 -22.88
CA ALA A 358 20.95 11.14 -23.89
C ALA A 358 21.63 11.39 -25.26
N LYS A 359 22.96 11.33 -25.36
CA LYS A 359 23.72 11.66 -26.59
C LYS A 359 24.09 10.48 -27.50
N LYS A 360 23.55 9.27 -27.29
CA LYS A 360 23.83 8.09 -28.14
C LYS A 360 22.59 7.61 -28.92
N LYS A 361 21.93 8.49 -29.67
CA LYS A 361 21.01 8.10 -30.77
C LYS A 361 21.03 9.12 -31.92
N GLU A 362 22.20 9.37 -32.48
CA GLU A 362 22.29 9.85 -33.86
C GLU A 362 23.27 8.93 -34.59
N LEU A 363 22.73 7.93 -35.28
CA LEU A 363 23.46 7.21 -36.32
C LEU A 363 23.32 8.02 -37.62
N PRO A 364 24.40 8.20 -38.40
CA PRO A 364 24.35 8.97 -39.64
C PRO A 364 23.54 8.22 -40.71
N PRO A 365 22.93 8.95 -41.67
CA PRO A 365 22.16 8.35 -42.75
C PRO A 365 23.09 7.51 -43.64
N ARG A 366 22.68 6.27 -43.93
CA ARG A 366 23.36 5.43 -44.91
C ARG A 366 23.05 5.95 -46.32
N VAL A 367 24.12 6.18 -47.07
CA VAL A 367 24.16 6.49 -48.52
C VAL A 367 23.58 5.33 -49.32
#